data_AF-A0A7K3PTC7-F1
#
_entry.id   AF-A0A7K3PTC7-F1
#
_cell.length_a   1.000
_cell.length_b   1.000
_cell.length_c   1.000
_cell.angle_alpha   90.00
_cell.angle_beta   90.00
_cell.angle_gamma   90.00
#
_symmetry.space_group_name_H-M   'P 1'
#
loop_
_entity.id
_entity.type
_entity.pdbx_description
1 polymer ?
#
loop_
_entity_poly.entity_id
_entity_poly.type
_entity_poly.pdbx_seq_one_letter_code
_entity_poly.pdbx_strand_id
1 'polypeptide(L)'
;MADQDARSGEGRRPTGIPVLRWEEPPEGPVLVLLDQTRLPAEEVELVCTDPAALVEAIRSLAVRGAPLLGVAGAYGVALAAVRGFEVEEAAAALAGARPTAVNLAV
;
A
#
# COMPACT_ATOMS: atom_id res chain seq x y z
N MET A 1 -34.64 15.08 5.85
CA MET A 1 -33.30 15.49 6.31
C MET A 1 -32.35 14.32 6.13
N ALA A 2 -31.89 14.15 4.89
CA ALA A 2 -30.82 13.26 4.46
C ALA A 2 -30.58 13.65 2.99
N ASP A 3 -29.78 14.68 2.79
CA ASP A 3 -29.36 15.10 1.45
C ASP A 3 -28.12 14.29 1.11
N GLN A 4 -28.28 13.33 0.20
CA GLN A 4 -27.17 12.60 -0.40
C GLN A 4 -26.65 13.45 -1.56
N ASP A 5 -25.75 14.38 -1.25
CA ASP A 5 -24.96 15.07 -2.27
C ASP A 5 -23.68 14.28 -2.52
N ALA A 6 -23.80 13.19 -3.29
CA ALA A 6 -22.67 12.58 -3.99
C ALA A 6 -22.24 13.53 -5.12
N ARG A 7 -21.57 14.62 -4.76
CA ARG A 7 -20.94 15.51 -5.74
C ARG A 7 -19.59 14.92 -6.09
N SER A 8 -19.50 14.40 -7.31
CA SER A 8 -18.28 14.16 -8.06
C SER A 8 -17.46 15.45 -8.10
N GLY A 9 -16.66 15.68 -7.08
CA GLY A 9 -15.57 16.63 -7.17
C GLY A 9 -14.50 15.98 -8.03
N GLU A 10 -14.21 16.55 -9.20
CA GLU A 10 -12.89 16.40 -9.82
C GLU A 10 -11.85 16.91 -8.82
N GLY A 11 -11.47 16.01 -7.92
CA GLY A 11 -10.58 16.29 -6.81
C GLY A 11 -9.23 16.63 -7.40
N ARG A 12 -8.86 17.90 -7.29
CA ARG A 12 -7.51 18.45 -7.48
C ARG A 12 -6.48 17.36 -7.18
N ARG A 13 -5.90 16.77 -8.22
CA ARG A 13 -4.87 15.75 -8.05
C ARG A 13 -3.74 16.39 -7.22
N PRO A 14 -3.24 15.74 -6.16
CA PRO A 14 -2.05 16.20 -5.48
C PRO A 14 -0.97 16.48 -6.52
N THR A 15 -0.25 17.60 -6.41
CA THR A 15 0.77 18.01 -7.38
C THR A 15 2.07 17.18 -7.28
N GLY A 16 2.05 16.04 -6.60
CA GLY A 16 3.19 15.15 -6.39
C GLY A 16 2.78 13.68 -6.40
N ILE A 17 3.76 12.80 -6.56
CA ILE A 17 3.54 11.35 -6.59
C ILE A 17 3.05 10.88 -5.21
N PRO A 18 1.90 10.17 -5.13
CA PRO A 18 1.43 9.62 -3.87
C PRO A 18 2.40 8.54 -3.38
N VAL A 19 2.67 8.51 -2.07
CA VAL A 19 3.58 7.51 -1.46
C VAL A 19 3.05 6.08 -1.56
N LEU A 20 1.73 5.93 -1.67
CA LEU A 20 1.00 4.68 -1.82
C LEU A 20 -0.29 4.99 -2.58
N ARG A 21 -0.64 4.16 -3.57
CA ARG A 21 -1.94 4.17 -4.25
C ARG A 21 -2.40 2.77 -4.63
N TRP A 22 -3.70 2.59 -4.66
CA TRP A 22 -4.35 1.41 -5.22
C TRP A 22 -4.68 1.68 -6.69
N GLU A 23 -4.38 0.73 -7.56
CA GLU A 23 -4.69 0.81 -9.00
C GLU A 23 -5.39 -0.47 -9.44
N GLU A 24 -6.25 -0.36 -10.46
CA GLU A 24 -7.04 -1.49 -10.99
C GLU A 24 -6.79 -1.65 -12.50
N PRO A 25 -5.59 -2.10 -12.91
CA PRO A 25 -5.32 -2.40 -14.30
C PRO A 25 -6.11 -3.66 -14.75
N PRO A 26 -6.22 -3.92 -16.08
CA PRO A 26 -6.97 -5.07 -16.61
C PRO A 26 -6.54 -6.44 -16.06
N GLU A 27 -5.29 -6.57 -15.64
CA GLU A 27 -4.72 -7.78 -15.04
C GLU A 27 -5.15 -7.99 -13.57
N GLY A 28 -5.85 -7.01 -12.99
CA GLY A 28 -6.39 -7.01 -11.63
C GLY A 28 -5.66 -6.05 -10.69
N PRO A 29 -6.17 -5.84 -9.47
CA PRO A 29 -5.71 -4.78 -8.59
C PRO A 29 -4.25 -4.90 -8.16
N VAL A 30 -3.59 -3.76 -8.00
CA VAL A 30 -2.19 -3.65 -7.55
C VAL A 30 -2.02 -2.52 -6.54
N LEU A 31 -1.01 -2.65 -5.69
CA LEU A 31 -0.57 -1.59 -4.80
C LEU A 31 0.68 -0.94 -5.37
N VAL A 32 0.64 0.35 -5.67
CA VAL A 32 1.81 1.09 -6.17
C VAL A 32 2.39 1.96 -5.07
N LEU A 33 3.71 1.93 -4.91
CA LEU A 33 4.45 2.54 -3.82
C LEU A 33 5.55 3.45 -4.37
N LEU A 34 5.80 4.58 -3.73
CA LEU A 34 7.01 5.36 -3.99
C LEU A 34 8.21 4.72 -3.29
N ASP A 35 9.28 4.41 -4.04
CA ASP A 35 10.53 3.89 -3.47
C ASP A 35 11.29 4.99 -2.73
N GLN A 36 11.13 5.01 -1.41
CA GLN A 36 11.76 6.01 -0.54
C GLN A 36 13.28 5.82 -0.41
N THR A 37 13.86 4.70 -0.87
CA THR A 37 15.33 4.52 -0.88
C THR A 37 16.02 5.32 -1.97
N ARG A 38 15.26 5.71 -3.01
CA ARG A 38 15.78 6.42 -4.19
C ARG A 38 15.68 7.94 -4.05
N LEU A 39 14.86 8.42 -3.11
CA LEU A 39 14.75 9.83 -2.79
C LEU A 39 16.02 10.38 -2.11
N PRO A 40 16.39 11.64 -2.35
CA PRO A 40 15.73 12.62 -3.23
C PRO A 40 16.23 12.58 -4.69
N ALA A 41 17.07 11.60 -5.06
CA ALA A 41 17.74 11.58 -6.36
C ALA A 41 16.76 11.30 -7.51
N GLU A 42 15.81 10.40 -7.31
CA GLU A 42 14.79 10.06 -8.31
C GLU A 42 13.49 9.61 -7.65
N GLU A 43 12.38 9.85 -8.34
CA GLU A 43 11.05 9.37 -7.94
C GLU A 43 10.74 8.10 -8.75
N VAL A 44 10.87 6.94 -8.11
CA VAL A 44 10.63 5.62 -8.72
C VAL A 44 9.48 4.93 -8.02
N GLU A 45 8.61 4.30 -8.81
CA GLU A 45 7.46 3.56 -8.31
C GLU A 45 7.73 2.05 -8.33
N LEU A 46 7.27 1.37 -7.28
CA LEU A 46 7.25 -0.09 -7.16
C LEU A 46 5.81 -0.56 -7.25
N VAL A 47 5.57 -1.58 -8.08
CA VAL A 47 4.25 -2.20 -8.22
C VAL A 47 4.25 -3.53 -7.47
N CYS A 48 3.41 -3.64 -6.46
CA CYS A 48 3.17 -4.87 -5.72
C CYS A 48 1.89 -5.54 -6.23
N THR A 49 2.04 -6.73 -6.82
CA THR A 49 0.94 -7.56 -7.32
C THR A 49 0.48 -8.64 -6.33
N ASP A 50 1.23 -8.80 -5.24
CA ASP A 50 1.05 -9.81 -4.22
C ASP A 50 1.62 -9.35 -2.85
N PRO A 51 1.23 -10.02 -1.74
CA PRO A 51 1.72 -9.68 -0.40
C PRO A 51 3.23 -9.87 -0.21
N ALA A 52 3.86 -10.82 -0.91
CA ALA A 52 5.28 -11.10 -0.74
C ALA A 52 6.14 -9.93 -1.27
N ALA A 53 5.75 -9.34 -2.41
CA ALA A 53 6.37 -8.13 -2.95
C ALA A 53 6.29 -6.96 -1.95
N LEU A 54 5.14 -6.80 -1.28
CA LEU A 54 4.98 -5.75 -0.27
C LEU A 54 5.83 -5.99 0.98
N VAL A 55 5.91 -7.24 1.46
CA VAL A 55 6.80 -7.62 2.58
C VAL A 55 8.25 -7.25 2.25
N GLU A 56 8.71 -7.50 1.02
CA GLU A 56 10.05 -7.14 0.58
C GLU A 56 10.25 -5.61 0.52
N ALA A 57 9.26 -4.86 0.03
CA ALA A 57 9.31 -3.39 0.04
C ALA A 57 9.39 -2.80 1.46
N ILE A 58 8.73 -3.43 2.44
CA ILE A 58 8.79 -3.04 3.85
C ILE A 58 10.17 -3.37 4.45
N ARG A 59 10.71 -4.57 4.18
CA ARG A 59 12.01 -5.03 4.70
C ARG A 59 13.18 -4.23 4.14
N SER A 60 13.16 -3.93 2.85
CA SER A 60 14.18 -3.13 2.16
C SER A 60 14.13 -1.64 2.49
N LEU A 61 13.11 -1.20 3.24
CA LEU A 61 12.83 0.21 3.56
C LEU A 61 12.44 1.06 2.34
N ALA A 62 12.06 0.44 1.22
CA ALA A 62 11.41 1.12 0.10
C ALA A 62 10.10 1.78 0.53
N VAL A 63 9.37 1.15 1.46
CA VAL A 63 8.25 1.76 2.18
C VAL A 63 8.54 1.78 3.68
N ARG A 64 8.45 2.97 4.28
CA ARG A 64 8.78 3.19 5.69
C ARG A 64 8.02 4.38 6.27
N GLY A 65 8.11 4.51 7.60
CA GLY A 65 7.35 5.47 8.41
C GLY A 65 6.18 4.76 9.10
N ALA A 66 6.12 4.83 10.44
CA ALA A 66 5.20 4.01 11.22
C ALA A 66 3.72 4.14 10.80
N PRO A 67 3.17 5.34 10.54
CA PRO A 67 1.79 5.46 10.03
C PRO A 67 1.61 4.84 8.64
N LEU A 68 2.56 5.06 7.73
CA LEU A 68 2.49 4.52 6.37
C LEU A 68 2.57 3.00 6.37
N LEU A 69 3.37 2.40 7.24
CA LEU A 69 3.46 0.95 7.37
C LEU A 69 2.13 0.32 7.77
N GLY A 70 1.35 0.94 8.67
CA GLY A 70 0.02 0.43 9.01
C GLY A 70 -0.95 0.48 7.82
N VAL A 71 -0.95 1.59 7.07
CA VAL A 71 -1.76 1.72 5.85
C VAL A 71 -1.32 0.69 4.79
N ALA A 72 -0.02 0.53 4.57
CA ALA A 72 0.54 -0.43 3.63
C ALA A 72 0.15 -1.87 4.02
N GLY A 73 0.27 -2.24 5.30
CA GLY A 73 -0.16 -3.54 5.81
C GLY A 73 -1.65 -3.81 5.53
N ALA A 74 -2.52 -2.86 5.83
CA ALA A 74 -3.96 -3.00 5.57
C ALA A 74 -4.28 -3.18 4.08
N TYR A 75 -3.65 -2.39 3.20
CA TYR A 75 -3.80 -2.58 1.75
C TYR A 75 -3.17 -3.88 1.25
N GLY A 76 -2.11 -4.37 1.89
CA GLY A 76 -1.52 -5.68 1.61
C GLY A 76 -2.48 -6.83 1.88
N VAL A 77 -3.20 -6.77 3.00
CA VAL A 77 -4.25 -7.74 3.35
C VAL A 77 -5.43 -7.63 2.36
N ALA A 78 -5.85 -6.42 2.00
CA ALA A 78 -6.87 -6.22 0.98
C ALA A 78 -6.44 -6.79 -0.38
N LEU A 79 -5.17 -6.56 -0.78
CA LEU A 79 -4.58 -7.12 -1.99
C LEU A 79 -4.60 -8.65 -1.97
N ALA A 80 -4.25 -9.26 -0.83
CA ALA A 80 -4.34 -10.71 -0.65
C ALA A 80 -5.75 -11.22 -0.95
N ALA A 81 -6.77 -10.61 -0.34
CA ALA A 81 -8.15 -11.03 -0.49
C ALA A 81 -8.65 -10.90 -1.94
N VAL A 82 -8.40 -9.78 -2.61
CA VAL A 82 -8.92 -9.56 -3.98
C VAL A 82 -8.18 -10.37 -5.05
N ARG A 83 -6.93 -10.76 -4.78
CA ARG A 83 -6.10 -11.57 -5.69
C ARG A 83 -6.20 -13.07 -5.40
N GLY A 84 -6.92 -13.47 -4.34
CA GLY A 84 -7.14 -14.87 -3.97
C GLY A 84 -5.95 -15.55 -3.28
N PHE A 85 -5.12 -14.78 -2.56
CA PHE A 85 -4.11 -15.32 -1.66
C PHE A 85 -4.70 -15.64 -0.28
N GLU A 86 -4.06 -16.54 0.47
CA GLU A 86 -4.45 -16.86 1.85
C GLU A 86 -4.27 -15.62 2.75
N VAL A 87 -5.40 -15.08 3.23
CA VAL A 87 -5.45 -13.78 3.91
C VAL A 87 -4.73 -13.82 5.26
N GLU A 88 -4.93 -14.89 6.03
CA GLU A 88 -4.31 -15.10 7.33
C GLU A 88 -2.78 -15.24 7.21
N GLU A 89 -2.30 -15.95 6.19
CA GLU A 89 -0.86 -16.09 5.91
C GLU A 89 -0.25 -14.74 5.51
N ALA A 90 -0.93 -14.00 4.62
CA ALA A 90 -0.50 -12.67 4.20
C ALA A 90 -0.43 -11.69 5.38
N ALA A 91 -1.47 -11.68 6.23
CA ALA A 91 -1.52 -10.83 7.41
C ALA A 91 -0.37 -11.15 8.39
N ALA A 92 -0.11 -12.44 8.65
CA ALA A 92 1.00 -12.87 9.50
C ALA A 92 2.36 -12.46 8.91
N ALA A 93 2.56 -12.64 7.60
CA ALA A 93 3.80 -12.25 6.92
C ALA A 93 4.03 -10.72 6.96
N LEU A 94 2.99 -9.92 6.75
CA LEU A 94 3.05 -8.46 6.81
C LEU A 94 3.34 -7.95 8.22
N ALA A 95 2.66 -8.49 9.24
CA ALA A 95 2.93 -8.17 10.64
C ALA A 95 4.38 -8.54 11.04
N GLY A 96 4.89 -9.66 10.51
CA GLY A 96 6.25 -10.13 10.73
C GLY A 96 7.33 -9.42 9.89
N ALA A 97 6.96 -8.53 8.96
CA ALA A 97 7.92 -7.91 8.05
C ALA A 97 8.95 -7.04 8.79
N ARG A 98 8.52 -6.32 9.83
CA ARG A 98 9.38 -5.53 10.73
C ARG A 98 8.85 -5.57 12.17
N PRO A 99 9.41 -6.41 13.07
CA PRO A 99 8.86 -6.65 14.41
C PRO A 99 8.71 -5.43 15.33
N THR A 100 9.44 -4.35 15.06
CA THR A 100 9.36 -3.10 15.84
C THR A 100 8.31 -2.13 15.33
N ALA A 101 7.75 -2.35 14.14
CA ALA A 101 6.71 -1.50 13.56
C ALA A 101 5.34 -1.97 14.05
N VAL A 102 4.99 -1.60 15.28
CA VAL A 102 3.73 -1.99 15.93
C VAL A 102 2.51 -1.73 15.05
N ASN A 103 2.52 -0.67 14.25
CA ASN A 103 1.46 -0.29 13.31
C ASN A 103 1.14 -1.33 12.23
N LEU A 104 2.01 -2.30 11.94
CA LEU A 104 1.72 -3.40 11.01
C LEU A 104 0.78 -4.47 11.61
N ALA A 105 0.57 -4.44 12.92
CA ALA A 105 -0.22 -5.42 13.67
C ALA A 105 -1.45 -4.80 14.37
N VAL A 106 -1.85 -3.59 13.97
CA VAL A 106 -2.98 -2.84 14.57
C VAL A 106 -4.21 -2.93 13.70
#